data_AF-A0A6A6JNM2-F1
#
_entry.id   AF-A0A6A6JNM2-F1
#
_cell.length_a   1.000
_cell.length_b   1.000
_cell.length_c   1.000
_cell.angle_alpha   90.00
_cell.angle_beta   90.00
_cell.angle_gamma   90.00
#
_symmetry.space_group_name_H-M   'P 1'
#
loop_
_entity.id
_entity.type
_entity.pdbx_description
1 polymer ?
#
loop_
_entity_poly.entity_id
_entity_poly.type
_entity_poly.pdbx_seq_one_letter_code
_entity_poly.pdbx_strand_id
1 'polypeptide(L)'
;MDPPTQGADTDNPPTESPACQLNRMVLRKLQKAFEADPEVDLASKIPSTYSSRLADRKAEVEAPRYPDDVRQFLYGNVSAAVVFPLSESVRSLIESDDDESSLAHSVRRLVEQSEVVWKPKLGNHKIVLKCSPGVALKIILKMDDFTEYTTLRYLEEHTPSIPAPRSLGLVRLGECFLLFMSLVPGTTLGTVWPNLDDSLKRSVQEQLNDIFIDLRSLTRPDNMPLGGVAGEGCQDLRRHVRRTKEPIWTTEDFDNWQFSNPHFGSPIYIETLRRLSPPLSQKHVLSHNDLRPANIMVKLERGQCRVTGIIDWQYSGFYPEYYESTKVMNSLSTNEDSDWYLFIPECISPLRNAQKWLLDALWWKHVE
;
A
#
# COMPACT_ATOMS: atom_id res chain seq x y z
N MET A 1 56.11 16.13 37.44
CA MET A 1 55.41 16.42 36.18
C MET A 1 54.01 15.87 36.36
N ASP A 2 53.03 16.76 36.47
CA ASP A 2 51.73 16.64 35.81
C ASP A 2 51.11 18.05 35.76
N PRO A 3 50.42 18.44 34.67
CA PRO A 3 50.05 19.82 34.39
C PRO A 3 48.62 20.16 34.91
N PRO A 4 48.24 21.45 34.91
CA PRO A 4 46.99 21.92 35.51
C PRO A 4 45.78 21.72 34.60
N THR A 5 44.65 21.33 35.17
CA THR A 5 43.32 21.37 34.52
C THR A 5 42.88 22.82 34.33
N GLN A 6 42.91 23.29 33.07
CA GLN A 6 42.21 24.49 32.62
C GLN A 6 40.80 24.12 32.17
N GLY A 7 39.91 25.10 32.33
CA GLY A 7 38.47 24.96 32.19
C GLY A 7 37.96 25.05 30.75
N ALA A 8 36.67 24.71 30.69
CA ALA A 8 35.63 25.23 29.81
C ALA A 8 35.67 24.82 28.34
N ASP A 9 34.65 24.04 27.96
CA ASP A 9 33.85 24.43 26.81
C ASP A 9 32.37 24.36 27.18
N THR A 10 31.66 25.39 26.74
CA THR A 10 30.34 25.81 27.20
C THR A 10 29.22 24.98 26.61
N ASP A 11 28.54 24.18 27.44
CA ASP A 11 27.20 23.66 27.12
C ASP A 11 26.21 24.83 27.16
N ASN A 12 25.80 25.30 25.99
CA ASN A 12 24.63 26.15 25.86
C ASN A 12 23.41 25.30 26.30
N PRO A 13 22.64 25.70 27.33
CA PRO A 13 21.53 24.88 27.79
C PRO A 13 20.50 24.71 26.66
N PRO A 14 19.87 23.53 26.54
CA PRO A 14 18.85 23.31 25.52
C PRO A 14 17.73 24.34 25.68
N THR A 15 17.35 24.97 24.58
CA THR A 15 16.24 25.93 24.51
C THR A 15 14.97 25.27 25.05
N GLU A 16 14.41 25.82 26.13
CA GLU A 16 13.21 25.27 26.78
C GLU A 16 12.04 25.19 25.80
N SER A 17 11.35 24.04 25.76
CA SER A 17 10.18 23.86 24.88
C SER A 17 9.03 24.81 25.26
N PRO A 18 8.17 25.22 24.30
CA PRO A 18 6.95 25.99 24.56
C PRO A 18 6.07 25.43 25.70
N ALA A 19 5.95 24.11 25.82
CA ALA A 19 5.24 23.46 26.93
C ALA A 19 5.96 23.63 28.27
N CYS A 20 7.29 23.52 28.29
CA CYS A 20 8.11 23.79 29.48
C CYS A 20 7.98 25.24 29.94
N GLN A 21 8.00 26.19 28.99
CA GLN A 21 7.82 27.62 29.27
C GLN A 21 6.43 27.92 29.87
N LEU A 22 5.37 27.28 29.36
CA LEU A 22 4.02 27.40 29.91
C LEU A 22 3.95 26.86 31.35
N ASN A 23 4.49 25.66 31.60
CA ASN A 23 4.52 25.06 32.94
C ASN A 23 5.29 25.93 33.92
N ARG A 24 6.47 26.44 33.52
CA ARG A 24 7.31 27.33 34.34
C ARG A 24 6.59 28.64 34.66
N MET A 25 5.87 29.22 33.71
CA MET A 25 5.07 30.42 33.94
C MET A 25 3.96 30.17 34.98
N VAL A 26 3.22 29.07 34.84
CA VAL A 26 2.13 28.73 35.77
C VAL A 26 2.68 28.41 37.16
N LEU A 27 3.77 27.65 37.24
CA LEU A 27 4.42 27.34 38.51
C LEU A 27 4.85 28.61 39.26
N ARG A 28 5.47 29.58 38.57
CA ARG A 28 5.83 30.88 39.15
C ARG A 28 4.61 31.66 39.67
N LYS A 29 3.46 31.56 39.00
CA LYS A 29 2.22 32.21 39.46
C LYS A 29 1.67 31.54 40.72
N LEU A 30 1.67 30.21 40.77
CA LEU A 30 1.23 29.45 41.94
C LEU A 30 2.13 29.74 43.14
N GLN A 31 3.44 29.78 42.93
CA GLN A 31 4.43 30.07 43.97
C GLN A 31 4.23 31.46 44.57
N LYS A 32 4.03 32.49 43.73
CA LYS A 32 3.67 33.85 44.19
C LYS A 32 2.34 33.92 44.93
N ALA A 33 1.35 33.14 44.51
CA ALA A 33 0.04 33.12 45.16
C ALA A 33 0.16 32.51 46.57
N PHE A 34 0.91 31.42 46.71
CA PHE A 34 1.18 30.76 47.99
C PHE A 34 2.02 31.63 48.94
N GLU A 35 3.03 32.33 48.44
CA GLU A 35 3.84 33.25 49.24
C GLU A 35 3.02 34.44 49.79
N ALA A 36 2.00 34.88 49.04
CA ALA A 36 1.11 35.95 49.47
C ALA A 36 0.03 35.46 50.45
N ASP A 37 -0.46 34.22 50.26
CA ASP A 37 -1.48 33.59 51.08
C ASP A 37 -1.24 32.06 51.12
N PRO A 38 -0.71 31.52 52.23
CA PRO A 38 -0.46 30.09 52.36
C PRO A 38 -1.70 29.21 52.32
N GLU A 39 -2.90 29.75 52.54
CA GLU A 39 -4.18 29.02 52.53
C GLU A 39 -4.93 29.18 51.20
N VAL A 40 -4.30 29.78 50.18
CA VAL A 40 -4.93 30.01 48.87
C VAL A 40 -5.34 28.71 48.18
N ASP A 41 -6.53 28.69 47.58
CA ASP A 41 -6.93 27.63 46.66
C ASP A 41 -6.09 27.70 45.38
N LEU A 42 -5.05 26.86 45.30
CA LEU A 42 -4.15 26.78 44.15
C LEU A 42 -4.87 26.37 42.86
N ALA A 43 -5.91 25.53 42.95
CA ALA A 43 -6.66 25.11 41.77
C ALA A 43 -7.36 26.31 41.11
N SER A 44 -7.85 27.25 41.91
CA SER A 44 -8.46 28.49 41.43
C SER A 44 -7.48 29.43 40.70
N LYS A 45 -6.16 29.23 40.86
CA LYS A 45 -5.11 30.06 40.26
C LYS A 45 -4.55 29.48 38.96
N ILE A 46 -4.85 28.22 38.66
CA ILE A 46 -4.56 27.61 37.38
C ILE A 46 -5.60 28.12 36.36
N PRO A 47 -5.20 28.74 35.23
CA PRO A 47 -6.15 29.16 34.21
C PRO A 47 -6.97 27.96 33.71
N SER A 48 -8.28 28.14 33.53
CA SER A 48 -9.17 27.07 33.02
C SER A 48 -8.75 26.52 31.64
N THR A 49 -8.01 27.31 30.85
CA THR A 49 -7.45 26.93 29.55
C THR A 49 -6.04 26.31 29.64
N TYR A 50 -5.50 26.07 30.84
CA TYR A 50 -4.15 25.55 31.02
C TYR A 50 -3.97 24.18 30.34
N SER A 51 -4.89 23.24 30.60
CA SER A 51 -4.78 21.87 30.07
C SER A 51 -4.84 21.84 28.54
N SER A 52 -5.74 22.62 27.92
CA SER A 52 -5.80 22.71 26.46
C SER A 52 -4.55 23.38 25.88
N ARG A 53 -4.12 24.50 26.47
CA ARG A 53 -2.91 25.23 26.03
C ARG A 53 -1.62 24.43 26.20
N LEU A 54 -1.57 23.52 27.19
CA LEU A 54 -0.47 22.60 27.42
C LEU A 54 -0.48 21.46 26.39
N ALA A 55 -1.66 20.94 26.06
CA ALA A 55 -1.82 19.95 24.98
C ALA A 55 -1.38 20.54 23.63
N ASP A 56 -1.83 21.76 23.29
CA ASP A 56 -1.46 22.46 22.05
C ASP A 56 0.05 22.65 21.93
N ARG A 57 0.72 23.11 23.01
CA ARG A 57 2.16 23.36 23.04
C ARG A 57 3.01 22.09 23.14
N LYS A 58 2.43 20.97 23.54
CA LYS A 58 3.07 19.65 23.42
C LYS A 58 2.97 19.15 21.98
N ALA A 59 1.87 19.43 21.30
CA ALA A 59 1.68 19.09 19.89
C ALA A 59 2.54 19.95 18.93
N GLU A 60 2.79 21.23 19.26
CA GLU A 60 3.65 22.13 18.46
C GLU A 60 5.15 21.74 18.43
N VAL A 61 5.62 20.86 19.32
CA VAL A 61 7.06 20.63 19.57
C VAL A 61 7.60 19.33 18.96
N GLU A 62 6.75 18.36 18.63
CA GLU A 62 7.23 17.16 17.94
C GLU A 62 7.30 17.44 16.44
N ALA A 63 8.51 17.75 15.96
CA ALA A 63 8.82 17.59 14.54
C ALA A 63 8.36 16.20 14.09
N PRO A 64 7.74 16.05 12.92
CA PRO A 64 7.21 14.77 12.47
C PRO A 64 8.33 13.73 12.52
N ARG A 65 8.12 12.65 13.29
CA ARG A 65 9.14 11.63 13.56
C ARG A 65 9.67 10.96 12.29
N TYR A 66 8.87 10.98 11.21
CA TYR A 66 9.18 10.42 9.90
C TYR A 66 8.84 11.42 8.79
N PRO A 67 9.54 12.55 8.68
CA PRO A 67 9.14 13.67 7.82
C PRO A 67 9.06 13.28 6.34
N ASP A 68 9.81 12.26 5.95
CA ASP A 68 9.98 11.86 4.55
C ASP A 68 9.01 10.75 4.09
N ASP A 69 8.18 10.19 4.99
CA ASP A 69 7.26 9.11 4.61
C ASP A 69 5.87 9.21 5.25
N VAL A 70 4.99 8.28 4.89
CA VAL A 70 3.57 8.28 5.27
C VAL A 70 3.34 8.24 6.78
N ARG A 71 4.32 7.76 7.56
CA ARG A 71 4.16 7.60 9.01
C ARG A 71 4.07 8.95 9.73
N GLN A 72 4.48 10.06 9.12
CA GLN A 72 4.25 11.40 9.68
C GLN A 72 2.77 11.69 9.97
N PHE A 73 1.86 11.11 9.19
CA PHE A 73 0.42 11.32 9.31
C PHE A 73 -0.25 10.45 10.40
N LEU A 74 0.52 9.62 11.11
CA LEU A 74 0.00 8.74 12.16
C LEU A 74 -0.03 9.42 13.55
N TYR A 75 0.68 10.53 13.73
CA TYR A 75 0.84 11.21 15.01
C TYR A 75 -0.19 12.35 15.20
N GLY A 76 -0.42 12.73 16.46
CA GLY A 76 -1.47 13.68 16.87
C GLY A 76 -2.73 13.02 17.42
N ASN A 77 -3.77 13.81 17.68
CA ASN A 77 -5.04 13.32 18.22
C ASN A 77 -5.94 12.76 17.09
N VAL A 78 -5.54 11.64 16.50
CA VAL A 78 -6.29 10.96 15.43
C VAL A 78 -7.03 9.73 15.95
N SER A 79 -8.29 9.57 15.53
CA SER A 79 -9.12 8.43 15.88
C SER A 79 -8.67 7.16 15.15
N ALA A 80 -8.71 6.02 15.84
CA ALA A 80 -8.52 4.70 15.26
C ALA A 80 -9.86 3.96 15.12
N ALA A 81 -10.06 3.26 14.01
CA ALA A 81 -11.21 2.41 13.78
C ALA A 81 -10.80 1.12 13.06
N VAL A 82 -11.31 -0.02 13.52
CA VAL A 82 -11.17 -1.30 12.81
C VAL A 82 -12.16 -1.27 11.64
N VAL A 83 -11.65 -1.23 10.42
CA VAL A 83 -12.45 -1.24 9.19
C VAL A 83 -12.80 -2.68 8.81
N PHE A 84 -11.81 -3.58 8.92
CA PHE A 84 -12.01 -5.01 8.76
C PHE A 84 -11.42 -5.78 9.95
N PRO A 85 -12.07 -6.87 10.40
CA PRO A 85 -11.69 -7.60 11.61
C PRO A 85 -10.21 -7.99 11.64
N LEU A 86 -9.57 -7.78 12.79
CA LEU A 86 -8.18 -8.19 13.02
C LEU A 86 -8.11 -9.68 13.36
N SER A 87 -7.15 -10.37 12.76
CA SER A 87 -6.81 -11.75 13.12
C SER A 87 -6.20 -11.81 14.52
N GLU A 88 -6.19 -13.00 15.11
CA GLU A 88 -5.58 -13.21 16.43
C GLU A 88 -4.10 -12.84 16.46
N SER A 89 -3.36 -13.20 15.40
CA SER A 89 -1.94 -12.84 15.27
C SER A 89 -1.70 -11.33 15.25
N VAL A 90 -2.65 -10.52 14.77
CA VAL A 90 -2.54 -9.06 14.80
C VAL A 90 -2.97 -8.52 16.15
N ARG A 91 -4.04 -9.06 16.76
CA ARG A 91 -4.48 -8.68 18.11
C ARG A 91 -3.37 -8.86 19.12
N SER A 92 -2.70 -10.01 19.14
CA SER A 92 -1.57 -10.25 20.05
C SER A 92 -0.37 -9.32 19.82
N LEU A 93 -0.22 -8.72 18.63
CA LEU A 93 0.84 -7.73 18.37
C LEU A 93 0.50 -6.33 18.90
N ILE A 94 -0.80 -5.99 18.91
CA ILE A 94 -1.29 -4.68 19.38
C ILE A 94 -1.78 -4.70 20.83
N GLU A 95 -2.00 -5.89 21.41
CA GLU A 95 -2.27 -6.03 22.84
C GLU A 95 -1.13 -5.39 23.66
N SER A 96 -1.52 -4.75 24.75
CA SER A 96 -0.62 -4.20 25.75
C SER A 96 -1.06 -4.72 27.11
N ASP A 97 -0.09 -4.92 28.01
CA ASP A 97 -0.37 -5.25 29.42
C ASP A 97 -1.10 -4.11 30.16
N ASP A 98 -1.22 -2.94 29.52
CA ASP A 98 -1.92 -1.77 30.03
C ASP A 98 -3.36 -1.74 29.48
N ASP A 99 -4.35 -2.08 30.33
CA ASP A 99 -5.77 -2.17 29.98
C ASP A 99 -6.38 -0.83 29.50
N GLU A 100 -5.69 0.29 29.72
CA GLU A 100 -6.14 1.63 29.32
C GLU A 100 -5.60 2.09 27.95
N SER A 101 -4.78 1.29 27.27
CA SER A 101 -4.17 1.74 26.02
C SER A 101 -5.16 1.75 24.85
N SER A 102 -5.31 2.92 24.22
CA SER A 102 -6.19 3.05 23.05
C SER A 102 -5.63 2.29 21.83
N LEU A 103 -6.51 1.78 20.96
CA LEU A 103 -6.11 1.16 19.67
C LEU A 103 -5.14 2.03 18.86
N ALA A 104 -5.33 3.36 18.87
CA ALA A 104 -4.44 4.31 18.21
C ALA A 104 -3.01 4.26 18.78
N HIS A 105 -2.90 4.16 20.11
CA HIS A 105 -1.61 4.07 20.79
C HIS A 105 -0.91 2.75 20.46
N SER A 106 -1.61 1.61 20.58
CA SER A 106 -1.04 0.29 20.29
C SER A 106 -0.55 0.15 18.86
N VAL A 107 -1.32 0.65 17.89
CA VAL A 107 -0.93 0.60 16.47
C VAL A 107 0.30 1.47 16.20
N ARG A 108 0.41 2.65 16.81
CA ARG A 108 1.61 3.49 16.68
C ARG A 108 2.84 2.81 17.26
N ARG A 109 2.72 2.24 18.46
CA ARG A 109 3.79 1.46 19.10
C ARG A 109 4.29 0.35 18.17
N LEU A 110 3.36 -0.39 17.56
CA LEU A 110 3.71 -1.45 16.60
C LEU A 110 4.45 -0.87 15.38
N VAL A 111 3.97 0.22 14.80
CA VAL A 111 4.60 0.88 13.65
C VAL A 111 6.02 1.35 13.98
N GLU A 112 6.24 1.90 15.18
CA GLU A 112 7.55 2.37 15.64
C GLU A 112 8.57 1.24 15.80
N GLN A 113 8.11 0.05 16.20
CA GLN A 113 8.94 -1.13 16.42
C GLN A 113 9.16 -1.96 15.15
N SER A 114 8.46 -1.65 14.06
CA SER A 114 8.48 -2.43 12.83
C SER A 114 9.61 -2.02 11.88
N GLU A 115 10.17 -3.02 11.17
CA GLU A 115 11.21 -2.82 10.16
C GLU A 115 10.59 -2.34 8.84
N VAL A 116 11.19 -1.34 8.18
CA VAL A 116 10.77 -0.94 6.83
C VAL A 116 11.30 -1.94 5.81
N VAL A 117 10.39 -2.65 5.12
CA VAL A 117 10.77 -3.60 4.05
C VAL A 117 10.62 -3.01 2.65
N TRP A 118 9.77 -1.99 2.48
CA TRP A 118 9.63 -1.29 1.22
C TRP A 118 9.16 0.15 1.42
N LYS A 119 9.71 1.07 0.61
CA LYS A 119 9.25 2.46 0.51
C LYS A 119 9.35 2.93 -0.95
N PRO A 120 8.48 3.84 -1.40
CA PRO A 120 8.56 4.39 -2.75
C PRO A 120 9.83 5.24 -2.91
N LYS A 121 10.36 5.28 -4.14
CA LYS A 121 11.48 6.18 -4.49
C LYS A 121 11.05 7.65 -4.56
N LEU A 122 9.79 7.89 -4.90
CA LEU A 122 9.18 9.22 -5.04
C LEU A 122 7.80 9.22 -4.35
N GLY A 123 7.53 10.26 -3.58
CA GLY A 123 6.30 10.43 -2.82
C GLY A 123 6.32 9.77 -1.44
N ASN A 124 5.31 10.07 -0.62
CA ASN A 124 5.19 9.68 0.78
C ASN A 124 3.82 9.07 1.11
N HIS A 125 3.14 8.48 0.12
CA HIS A 125 1.76 8.01 0.25
C HIS A 125 1.64 6.55 0.70
N LYS A 126 2.73 5.77 0.66
CA LYS A 126 2.70 4.33 0.95
C LYS A 126 4.02 3.86 1.56
N ILE A 127 3.97 2.90 2.48
CA ILE A 127 5.15 2.17 2.97
C ILE A 127 4.72 0.75 3.36
N VAL A 128 5.66 -0.21 3.34
CA VAL A 128 5.43 -1.56 3.85
C VAL A 128 6.43 -1.85 4.96
N LEU A 129 5.91 -2.31 6.09
CA LEU A 129 6.65 -2.67 7.28
C LEU A 129 6.52 -4.16 7.56
N LYS A 130 7.52 -4.72 8.24
CA LYS A 130 7.49 -6.05 8.84
C LYS A 130 7.30 -5.91 10.34
N CYS A 131 6.14 -6.32 10.81
CA CYS A 131 5.74 -6.22 12.22
C CYS A 131 6.20 -7.43 13.04
N SER A 132 6.27 -8.60 12.41
CA SER A 132 6.74 -9.84 13.01
C SER A 132 7.25 -10.79 11.91
N PRO A 133 7.80 -11.98 12.25
CA PRO A 133 8.19 -12.97 11.24
C PRO A 133 7.07 -13.39 10.28
N GLY A 134 5.80 -13.25 10.68
CA GLY A 134 4.63 -13.68 9.91
C GLY A 134 3.71 -12.55 9.46
N VAL A 135 3.94 -11.31 9.86
CA VAL A 135 3.01 -10.19 9.61
C VAL A 135 3.73 -9.03 8.90
N ALA A 136 3.19 -8.65 7.75
CA ALA A 136 3.50 -7.43 7.04
C ALA A 136 2.37 -6.40 7.25
N LEU A 137 2.74 -5.12 7.26
CA LEU A 137 1.83 -4.00 7.41
C LEU A 137 2.07 -3.00 6.28
N LYS A 138 1.06 -2.78 5.44
CA LYS A 138 1.05 -1.77 4.39
C LYS A 138 0.30 -0.55 4.88
N ILE A 139 0.98 0.59 4.98
CA ILE A 139 0.37 1.86 5.39
C ILE A 139 0.17 2.70 4.15
N ILE A 140 -1.07 3.15 3.92
CA ILE A 140 -1.49 3.90 2.74
C ILE A 140 -2.20 5.17 3.19
N LEU A 141 -1.78 6.32 2.66
CA LEU A 141 -2.44 7.60 2.84
C LEU A 141 -3.64 7.71 1.90
N LYS A 142 -4.81 8.11 2.42
CA LYS A 142 -6.01 8.42 1.62
C LYS A 142 -6.35 7.32 0.61
N MET A 143 -6.59 6.12 1.12
CA MET A 143 -7.01 4.96 0.32
C MET A 143 -8.39 5.22 -0.32
N ASP A 144 -8.51 4.97 -1.62
CA ASP A 144 -9.74 5.19 -2.40
C ASP A 144 -10.74 4.03 -2.29
N ASP A 145 -10.25 2.80 -2.17
CA ASP A 145 -11.04 1.56 -2.20
C ASP A 145 -10.34 0.44 -1.42
N PHE A 146 -11.01 -0.71 -1.24
CA PHE A 146 -10.51 -1.83 -0.46
C PHE A 146 -10.10 -3.06 -1.29
N THR A 147 -9.86 -2.87 -2.60
CA THR A 147 -9.65 -3.97 -3.58
C THR A 147 -8.59 -4.97 -3.12
N GLU A 148 -7.48 -4.50 -2.55
CA GLU A 148 -6.44 -5.42 -2.06
C GLU A 148 -6.94 -6.29 -0.91
N TYR A 149 -7.59 -5.70 0.10
CA TYR A 149 -8.10 -6.47 1.23
C TYR A 149 -9.15 -7.50 0.79
N THR A 150 -10.12 -7.07 -0.03
CA THR A 150 -11.24 -7.90 -0.48
C THR A 150 -10.78 -9.01 -1.41
N THR A 151 -9.83 -8.75 -2.32
CA THR A 151 -9.26 -9.81 -3.17
C THR A 151 -8.46 -10.81 -2.37
N LEU A 152 -7.59 -10.39 -1.43
CA LEU A 152 -6.82 -11.35 -0.62
C LEU A 152 -7.77 -12.28 0.17
N ARG A 153 -8.86 -11.73 0.70
CA ARG A 153 -9.90 -12.52 1.35
C ARG A 153 -10.63 -13.46 0.39
N TYR A 154 -10.99 -12.97 -0.79
CA TYR A 154 -11.65 -13.77 -1.82
C TYR A 154 -10.78 -14.97 -2.26
N LEU A 155 -9.48 -14.74 -2.45
CA LEU A 155 -8.51 -15.80 -2.79
C LEU A 155 -8.41 -16.84 -1.68
N GLU A 156 -8.35 -16.42 -0.41
CA GLU A 156 -8.31 -17.33 0.74
C GLU A 156 -9.57 -18.23 0.81
N GLU A 157 -10.74 -17.67 0.48
CA GLU A 157 -12.02 -18.38 0.52
C GLU A 157 -12.23 -19.32 -0.70
N HIS A 158 -11.80 -18.91 -1.90
CA HIS A 158 -12.16 -19.61 -3.14
C HIS A 158 -11.02 -20.39 -3.79
N THR A 159 -9.76 -20.00 -3.55
CA THR A 159 -8.59 -20.64 -4.17
C THR A 159 -7.33 -20.55 -3.29
N PRO A 160 -7.33 -21.14 -2.08
CA PRO A 160 -6.23 -21.02 -1.12
C PRO A 160 -4.88 -21.60 -1.60
N SER A 161 -4.86 -22.30 -2.74
CA SER A 161 -3.63 -22.74 -3.42
C SER A 161 -2.86 -21.61 -4.08
N ILE A 162 -3.51 -20.50 -4.45
CA ILE A 162 -2.83 -19.33 -5.02
C ILE A 162 -1.91 -18.74 -3.95
N PRO A 163 -0.61 -18.59 -4.24
CA PRO A 163 0.33 -18.11 -3.25
C PRO A 163 0.23 -16.58 -3.13
N ALA A 164 -0.76 -16.10 -2.41
CA ALA A 164 -0.97 -14.68 -2.10
C ALA A 164 -0.84 -14.44 -0.57
N PRO A 165 -0.57 -13.20 -0.12
CA PRO A 165 -0.71 -12.85 1.28
C PRO A 165 -2.13 -13.16 1.80
N ARG A 166 -2.26 -13.59 3.06
CA ARG A 166 -3.56 -13.67 3.73
C ARG A 166 -3.93 -12.32 4.32
N SER A 167 -5.18 -11.93 4.20
CA SER A 167 -5.68 -10.71 4.84
C SER A 167 -5.76 -10.93 6.36
N LEU A 168 -5.13 -10.05 7.15
CA LEU A 168 -5.11 -10.16 8.62
C LEU A 168 -5.87 -9.02 9.32
N GLY A 169 -6.43 -8.09 8.55
CA GLY A 169 -7.28 -7.01 9.04
C GLY A 169 -6.89 -5.64 8.51
N LEU A 170 -7.73 -4.64 8.76
CA LEU A 170 -7.53 -3.27 8.31
C LEU A 170 -7.92 -2.29 9.41
N VAL A 171 -6.99 -1.41 9.79
CA VAL A 171 -7.25 -0.31 10.72
C VAL A 171 -7.15 1.01 9.96
N ARG A 172 -8.10 1.92 10.20
CA ARG A 172 -7.97 3.32 9.82
C ARG A 172 -7.47 4.11 11.02
N LEU A 173 -6.39 4.87 10.84
CA LEU A 173 -5.84 5.81 11.82
C LEU A 173 -5.76 7.19 11.16
N GLY A 174 -6.74 8.05 11.44
CA GLY A 174 -6.89 9.33 10.74
C GLY A 174 -7.14 9.16 9.23
N GLU A 175 -6.22 9.69 8.41
CA GLU A 175 -6.24 9.53 6.94
C GLU A 175 -5.43 8.31 6.44
N CYS A 176 -4.75 7.62 7.33
CA CYS A 176 -3.96 6.44 6.99
C CYS A 176 -4.75 5.15 7.17
N PHE A 177 -4.53 4.22 6.26
CA PHE A 177 -5.07 2.87 6.26
C PHE A 177 -3.92 1.89 6.46
N LEU A 178 -4.06 1.03 7.46
CA LEU A 178 -3.07 0.08 7.93
C LEU A 178 -3.58 -1.33 7.63
N LEU A 179 -3.20 -1.82 6.45
CA LEU A 179 -3.56 -3.15 5.96
C LEU A 179 -2.56 -4.17 6.50
N PHE A 180 -3.03 -5.04 7.39
CA PHE A 180 -2.26 -6.16 7.91
C PHE A 180 -2.45 -7.38 7.01
N MET A 181 -1.35 -8.03 6.66
CA MET A 181 -1.34 -9.21 5.82
C MET A 181 -0.24 -10.18 6.23
N SER A 182 -0.33 -11.45 5.84
CA SER A 182 0.76 -12.40 6.10
C SER A 182 2.02 -12.00 5.31
N LEU A 183 3.18 -12.04 5.95
CA LEU A 183 4.45 -11.79 5.27
C LEU A 183 4.80 -12.96 4.33
N VAL A 184 4.92 -12.69 3.03
CA VAL A 184 5.37 -13.68 2.05
C VAL A 184 6.90 -13.82 2.14
N PRO A 185 7.43 -15.04 2.34
CA PRO A 185 8.85 -15.22 2.60
C PRO A 185 9.67 -15.19 1.29
N GLY A 186 10.86 -14.61 1.34
CA GLY A 186 11.80 -14.57 0.23
C GLY A 186 12.25 -13.15 -0.12
N THR A 187 12.73 -12.98 -1.35
CA THR A 187 13.07 -11.69 -1.94
C THR A 187 12.25 -11.45 -3.20
N THR A 188 12.19 -10.22 -3.70
CA THR A 188 11.48 -9.96 -4.96
C THR A 188 12.23 -10.59 -6.13
N LEU A 189 11.50 -11.08 -7.13
CA LEU A 189 12.07 -11.59 -8.36
C LEU A 189 12.91 -10.51 -9.04
N GLY A 190 12.47 -9.25 -9.01
CA GLY A 190 13.21 -8.13 -9.57
C GLY A 190 14.63 -7.96 -8.98
N THR A 191 14.84 -8.34 -7.72
CA THR A 191 16.17 -8.30 -7.08
C THR A 191 17.11 -9.37 -7.65
N VAL A 192 16.61 -10.55 -7.98
CA VAL A 192 17.44 -11.70 -8.38
C VAL A 192 17.46 -11.95 -9.89
N TRP A 193 16.47 -11.42 -10.63
CA TRP A 193 16.27 -11.65 -12.07
C TRP A 193 17.52 -11.42 -12.92
N PRO A 194 18.31 -10.34 -12.72
CA PRO A 194 19.52 -10.12 -13.52
C PRO A 194 20.59 -11.21 -13.37
N ASN A 195 20.54 -11.98 -12.28
CA ASN A 195 21.50 -13.03 -11.95
C ASN A 195 20.99 -14.44 -12.28
N LEU A 196 19.76 -14.58 -12.77
CA LEU A 196 19.22 -15.88 -13.19
C LEU A 196 19.68 -16.20 -14.61
N ASP A 197 20.07 -17.46 -14.83
CA ASP A 197 20.24 -17.98 -16.17
C ASP A 197 18.89 -18.25 -16.85
N ASP A 198 18.91 -18.49 -18.17
CA ASP A 198 17.72 -18.76 -18.96
C ASP A 198 16.93 -19.98 -18.47
N SER A 199 17.60 -20.99 -17.89
CA SER A 199 16.92 -22.18 -17.41
C SER A 199 16.10 -21.87 -16.17
N LEU A 200 16.64 -21.07 -15.25
CA LEU A 200 15.93 -20.62 -14.06
C LEU A 200 14.83 -19.61 -14.41
N LYS A 201 15.06 -18.73 -15.38
CA LYS A 201 14.03 -17.81 -15.89
C LYS A 201 12.85 -18.57 -16.50
N ARG A 202 13.11 -19.59 -17.33
CA ARG A 202 12.06 -20.49 -17.86
C ARG A 202 11.33 -21.24 -16.75
N SER A 203 12.05 -21.77 -15.76
CA SER A 203 11.41 -22.44 -14.62
C SER A 203 10.49 -21.50 -13.82
N VAL A 204 10.86 -20.22 -13.66
CA VAL A 204 9.99 -19.22 -13.04
C VAL A 204 8.78 -18.92 -13.92
N GLN A 205 8.96 -18.79 -15.24
CA GLN A 205 7.87 -18.58 -16.20
C GLN A 205 6.85 -19.73 -16.15
N GLU A 206 7.30 -20.99 -16.10
CA GLU A 206 6.45 -22.17 -15.97
C GLU A 206 5.64 -22.15 -14.66
N GLN A 207 6.31 -21.93 -13.53
CA GLN A 207 5.64 -21.81 -12.22
C GLN A 207 4.57 -20.72 -12.20
N LEU A 208 4.88 -19.55 -12.76
CA LEU A 208 3.92 -18.46 -12.87
C LEU A 208 2.78 -18.80 -13.83
N ASN A 209 3.05 -19.52 -14.91
CA ASN A 209 2.01 -19.94 -15.84
C ASN A 209 1.00 -20.87 -15.17
N ASP A 210 1.47 -21.83 -14.38
CA ASP A 210 0.59 -22.72 -13.62
C ASP A 210 -0.24 -21.93 -12.60
N ILE A 211 0.39 -21.04 -11.83
CA ILE A 211 -0.32 -20.17 -10.87
C ILE A 211 -1.42 -19.34 -11.56
N PHE A 212 -1.12 -18.76 -12.72
CA PHE A 212 -2.09 -17.93 -13.43
C PHE A 212 -3.16 -18.74 -14.16
N ILE A 213 -2.89 -19.97 -14.60
CA ILE A 213 -3.92 -20.88 -15.08
C ILE A 213 -4.93 -21.17 -13.96
N ASP A 214 -4.44 -21.50 -12.76
CA ASP A 214 -5.28 -21.72 -11.58
C ASP A 214 -6.07 -20.46 -11.21
N LEU A 215 -5.41 -19.29 -11.18
CA LEU A 215 -6.07 -18.02 -10.90
C LEU A 215 -7.22 -17.74 -11.89
N ARG A 216 -6.96 -17.95 -13.18
CA ARG A 216 -7.90 -17.69 -14.28
C ARG A 216 -8.97 -18.77 -14.42
N SER A 217 -8.90 -19.84 -13.64
CA SER A 217 -9.99 -20.81 -13.49
C SER A 217 -11.17 -20.23 -12.71
N LEU A 218 -10.92 -19.21 -11.87
CA LEU A 218 -11.97 -18.42 -11.23
C LEU A 218 -12.66 -17.57 -12.29
N THR A 219 -13.91 -17.92 -12.57
CA THR A 219 -14.79 -17.18 -13.47
C THR A 219 -15.69 -16.24 -12.68
N ARG A 220 -16.01 -15.09 -13.27
CA ARG A 220 -16.86 -14.08 -12.65
C ARG A 220 -18.25 -14.66 -12.34
N PRO A 221 -18.75 -14.57 -11.10
CA PRO A 221 -20.15 -14.86 -10.79
C PRO A 221 -21.11 -13.90 -11.51
N ASP A 222 -22.26 -14.39 -11.99
CA ASP A 222 -23.21 -13.58 -12.77
C ASP A 222 -23.71 -12.34 -12.02
N ASN A 223 -23.82 -12.41 -10.69
CA ASN A 223 -24.29 -11.34 -9.81
C ASN A 223 -23.20 -10.35 -9.37
N MET A 224 -21.99 -10.45 -9.92
CA MET A 224 -20.86 -9.58 -9.59
C MET A 224 -20.48 -8.73 -10.80
N PRO A 225 -20.34 -7.40 -10.68
CA PRO A 225 -19.84 -6.57 -11.78
C PRO A 225 -18.36 -6.85 -12.07
N LEU A 226 -17.87 -6.38 -13.21
CA LEU A 226 -16.45 -6.34 -13.52
C LEU A 226 -15.70 -5.38 -12.60
N GLY A 227 -14.40 -5.66 -12.42
CA GLY A 227 -13.55 -4.95 -11.48
C GLY A 227 -13.33 -5.70 -10.18
N GLY A 228 -13.08 -4.95 -9.10
CA GLY A 228 -12.83 -5.51 -7.78
C GLY A 228 -13.95 -6.45 -7.30
N VAL A 229 -13.56 -7.49 -6.56
CA VAL A 229 -14.43 -8.63 -6.19
C VAL A 229 -15.55 -8.27 -5.20
N ALA A 230 -15.52 -7.07 -4.62
CA ALA A 230 -16.58 -6.55 -3.76
C ALA A 230 -17.27 -5.31 -4.36
N GLY A 231 -17.17 -5.12 -5.68
CA GLY A 231 -17.84 -4.04 -6.39
C GLY A 231 -17.07 -2.71 -6.38
N GLU A 232 -15.75 -2.73 -6.15
CA GLU A 232 -14.88 -1.55 -6.19
C GLU A 232 -14.73 -0.94 -7.59
N GLY A 233 -15.27 -1.62 -8.59
CA GLY A 233 -15.30 -1.17 -9.98
C GLY A 233 -14.04 -1.50 -10.77
N CYS A 234 -14.08 -1.26 -12.07
CA CYS A 234 -12.95 -1.47 -12.95
C CYS A 234 -11.91 -0.38 -12.77
N GLN A 235 -10.64 -0.78 -12.86
CA GLN A 235 -9.50 0.09 -12.72
C GLN A 235 -8.60 0.00 -13.96
N ASP A 236 -8.08 1.14 -14.39
CA ASP A 236 -7.20 1.25 -15.55
C ASP A 236 -5.93 2.02 -15.18
N LEU A 237 -4.84 1.26 -15.11
CA LEU A 237 -3.51 1.71 -14.80
C LEU A 237 -2.85 2.24 -16.07
N ARG A 238 -3.13 3.51 -16.37
CA ARG A 238 -2.33 4.27 -17.34
C ARG A 238 -1.58 5.39 -16.63
N ARG A 239 -1.50 6.59 -17.21
CA ARG A 239 -0.81 7.73 -16.57
C ARG A 239 -1.39 8.08 -15.20
N HIS A 240 -2.70 7.96 -15.05
CA HIS A 240 -3.41 8.08 -13.79
C HIS A 240 -4.37 6.90 -13.65
N VAL A 241 -4.60 6.44 -12.42
CA VAL A 241 -5.56 5.38 -12.15
C VAL A 241 -6.96 5.92 -12.43
N ARG A 242 -7.62 5.39 -13.46
CA ARG A 242 -9.04 5.65 -13.73
C ARG A 242 -9.88 4.55 -13.10
N ARG A 243 -11.00 4.94 -12.50
CA ARG A 243 -11.96 4.03 -11.89
C ARG A 243 -13.35 4.24 -12.46
N THR A 244 -14.12 3.17 -12.57
CA THR A 244 -15.54 3.26 -12.88
C THR A 244 -16.30 3.81 -11.68
N LYS A 245 -17.29 4.66 -11.92
CA LYS A 245 -18.22 5.13 -10.88
C LYS A 245 -19.46 4.24 -10.77
N GLU A 246 -19.87 3.68 -11.90
CA GLU A 246 -21.03 2.80 -12.01
C GLU A 246 -20.56 1.38 -12.32
N PRO A 247 -21.31 0.35 -11.86
CA PRO A 247 -21.00 -1.04 -12.17
C PRO A 247 -20.99 -1.33 -13.68
N ILE A 248 -19.97 -2.05 -14.15
CA ILE A 248 -19.85 -2.56 -15.52
C ILE A 248 -20.13 -4.06 -15.50
N TRP A 249 -20.98 -4.55 -16.40
CA TRP A 249 -21.40 -5.96 -16.39
C TRP A 249 -20.92 -6.76 -17.61
N THR A 250 -20.64 -6.08 -18.71
CA THR A 250 -20.34 -6.70 -20.00
C THR A 250 -18.97 -6.28 -20.51
N THR A 251 -18.38 -7.10 -21.39
CA THR A 251 -17.12 -6.74 -22.07
C THR A 251 -17.31 -5.50 -22.95
N GLU A 252 -18.49 -5.33 -23.53
CA GLU A 252 -18.85 -4.18 -24.37
C GLU A 252 -18.86 -2.88 -23.56
N ASP A 253 -19.47 -2.88 -22.38
CA ASP A 253 -19.46 -1.73 -21.47
C ASP A 253 -18.05 -1.42 -20.96
N PHE A 254 -17.26 -2.46 -20.70
CA PHE A 254 -15.86 -2.31 -20.33
C PHE A 254 -15.04 -1.66 -21.45
N ASP A 255 -15.13 -2.18 -22.68
CA ASP A 255 -14.45 -1.63 -23.86
C ASP A 255 -14.90 -0.17 -24.11
N ASN A 256 -16.20 0.11 -23.99
CA ASN A 256 -16.75 1.46 -24.04
C ASN A 256 -16.13 2.39 -23.00
N TRP A 257 -16.03 1.93 -21.75
CA TRP A 257 -15.41 2.70 -20.68
C TRP A 257 -13.91 2.94 -20.91
N GLN A 258 -13.17 1.94 -21.44
CA GLN A 258 -11.76 2.10 -21.78
C GLN A 258 -11.55 3.22 -22.81
N PHE A 259 -12.37 3.25 -23.86
CA PHE A 259 -12.33 4.26 -24.93
C PHE A 259 -13.02 5.59 -24.55
N SER A 260 -13.77 5.66 -23.46
CA SER A 260 -14.43 6.90 -22.99
C SER A 260 -13.47 7.94 -22.38
N ASN A 261 -12.17 7.66 -22.38
CA ASN A 261 -11.20 8.51 -21.72
C ASN A 261 -11.12 9.89 -22.42
N PRO A 262 -11.56 10.99 -21.77
CA PRO A 262 -11.85 12.26 -22.45
C PRO A 262 -10.61 12.98 -23.00
N HIS A 263 -9.41 12.56 -22.59
CA HIS A 263 -8.15 13.16 -23.04
C HIS A 263 -7.56 12.48 -24.29
N PHE A 264 -8.30 11.59 -24.98
CA PHE A 264 -7.69 10.65 -25.92
C PHE A 264 -8.45 10.50 -27.23
N GLY A 265 -7.79 10.86 -28.33
CA GLY A 265 -8.25 10.58 -29.69
C GLY A 265 -9.50 11.37 -30.11
N SER A 266 -9.58 11.74 -31.39
CA SER A 266 -10.85 12.19 -31.95
C SER A 266 -11.83 11.02 -32.01
N PRO A 267 -13.16 11.27 -32.08
CA PRO A 267 -14.15 10.21 -32.28
C PRO A 267 -13.83 9.29 -33.48
N ILE A 268 -13.27 9.85 -34.56
CA ILE A 268 -12.84 9.08 -35.75
C ILE A 268 -11.66 8.15 -35.43
N TYR A 269 -10.69 8.62 -34.65
CA TYR A 269 -9.54 7.81 -34.24
C TYR A 269 -9.97 6.64 -33.35
N ILE A 270 -10.82 6.91 -32.34
CA ILE A 270 -11.40 5.87 -31.48
C ILE A 270 -12.17 4.84 -32.30
N GLU A 271 -13.06 5.29 -33.20
CA GLU A 271 -13.82 4.41 -34.07
C GLU A 271 -12.92 3.57 -34.99
N THR A 272 -11.81 4.14 -35.47
CA THR A 272 -10.82 3.42 -36.27
C THR A 272 -10.17 2.29 -35.46
N LEU A 273 -9.73 2.56 -34.23
CA LEU A 273 -9.18 1.53 -33.35
C LEU A 273 -10.20 0.44 -33.01
N ARG A 274 -11.47 0.81 -32.81
CA ARG A 274 -12.56 -0.14 -32.56
C ARG A 274 -12.81 -1.07 -33.74
N ARG A 275 -12.79 -0.54 -34.97
CA ARG A 275 -12.90 -1.36 -36.20
C ARG A 275 -11.73 -2.31 -36.40
N LEU A 276 -10.56 -1.96 -35.86
CA LEU A 276 -9.39 -2.82 -35.85
C LEU A 276 -9.38 -3.80 -34.67
N SER A 277 -10.33 -3.72 -33.74
CA SER A 277 -10.38 -4.63 -32.58
C SER A 277 -10.89 -6.01 -32.99
N PRO A 278 -10.31 -7.11 -32.47
CA PRO A 278 -10.89 -8.43 -32.64
C PRO A 278 -12.21 -8.53 -31.86
N PRO A 279 -13.05 -9.55 -32.15
CA PRO A 279 -14.25 -9.83 -31.37
C PRO A 279 -13.96 -9.87 -29.87
N LEU A 280 -14.85 -9.28 -29.08
CA LEU A 280 -14.73 -9.20 -27.63
C LEU A 280 -14.96 -10.58 -27.00
N SER A 281 -14.00 -11.05 -26.20
CA SER A 281 -14.21 -12.25 -25.38
C SER A 281 -15.28 -11.97 -24.32
N GLN A 282 -16.22 -12.89 -24.18
CA GLN A 282 -17.24 -12.84 -23.13
C GLN A 282 -16.78 -13.56 -21.85
N LYS A 283 -15.58 -14.15 -21.87
CA LYS A 283 -15.00 -14.82 -20.71
C LYS A 283 -14.37 -13.79 -19.79
N HIS A 284 -14.83 -13.80 -18.55
CA HIS A 284 -14.31 -12.96 -17.47
C HIS A 284 -13.59 -13.83 -16.44
N VAL A 285 -12.35 -13.48 -16.14
CA VAL A 285 -11.48 -14.24 -15.23
C VAL A 285 -10.91 -13.32 -14.17
N LEU A 286 -10.54 -13.88 -13.02
CA LEU A 286 -9.80 -13.13 -12.02
C LEU A 286 -8.40 -12.81 -12.55
N SER A 287 -8.02 -11.54 -12.47
CA SER A 287 -6.73 -11.01 -12.93
C SER A 287 -6.04 -10.21 -11.83
N HIS A 288 -4.72 -10.24 -11.83
CA HIS A 288 -3.86 -9.46 -10.94
C HIS A 288 -3.67 -8.01 -11.45
N ASN A 289 -3.53 -7.85 -12.77
CA ASN A 289 -3.36 -6.58 -13.50
C ASN A 289 -2.12 -5.72 -13.18
N ASP A 290 -1.29 -6.09 -12.19
CA ASP A 290 0.02 -5.44 -11.93
C ASP A 290 1.15 -6.48 -11.74
N LEU A 291 1.17 -7.51 -12.60
CA LEU A 291 2.21 -8.53 -12.53
C LEU A 291 3.53 -7.98 -13.07
N ARG A 292 4.52 -7.85 -12.19
CA ARG A 292 5.87 -7.39 -12.50
C ARG A 292 6.88 -8.03 -11.54
N PRO A 293 8.19 -8.05 -11.84
CA PRO A 293 9.19 -8.70 -10.99
C PRO A 293 9.22 -8.19 -9.54
N ALA A 294 8.86 -6.93 -9.30
CA ALA A 294 8.78 -6.36 -7.96
C ALA A 294 7.62 -6.93 -7.11
N ASN A 295 6.60 -7.48 -7.76
CA ASN A 295 5.39 -8.02 -7.13
C ASN A 295 5.39 -9.56 -7.06
N ILE A 296 6.52 -10.19 -7.41
CA ILE A 296 6.71 -11.64 -7.34
C ILE A 296 7.77 -11.93 -6.28
N MET A 297 7.45 -12.77 -5.31
CA MET A 297 8.35 -13.22 -4.26
C MET A 297 8.93 -14.58 -4.64
N VAL A 298 10.24 -14.75 -4.44
CA VAL A 298 10.97 -15.98 -4.73
C VAL A 298 11.97 -16.34 -3.62
N LYS A 299 12.34 -17.62 -3.60
CA LYS A 299 13.50 -18.13 -2.85
C LYS A 299 14.44 -18.87 -3.77
N LEU A 300 15.73 -18.60 -3.59
CA LEU A 300 16.82 -19.34 -4.21
C LEU A 300 17.25 -20.45 -3.25
N GLU A 301 16.91 -21.69 -3.55
CA GLU A 301 17.23 -22.85 -2.72
C GLU A 301 17.83 -23.95 -3.58
N ARG A 302 19.01 -24.46 -3.20
CA ARG A 302 19.67 -25.61 -3.87
C ARG A 302 19.81 -25.44 -5.40
N GLY A 303 20.09 -24.22 -5.86
CA GLY A 303 20.22 -23.90 -7.28
C GLY A 303 18.89 -23.81 -8.04
N GLN A 304 17.75 -23.76 -7.34
CA GLN A 304 16.42 -23.55 -7.94
C GLN A 304 15.86 -22.20 -7.50
N CYS A 305 15.11 -21.54 -8.39
CA CYS A 305 14.37 -20.31 -8.09
C CYS A 305 12.88 -20.68 -7.96
N ARG A 306 12.37 -20.71 -6.74
CA ARG A 306 10.98 -21.09 -6.45
C ARG A 306 10.14 -19.85 -6.18
N VAL A 307 8.99 -19.72 -6.86
CA VAL A 307 7.98 -18.71 -6.56
C VAL A 307 7.34 -19.03 -5.21
N THR A 308 7.37 -18.06 -4.30
CA THR A 308 6.79 -18.17 -2.96
C THR A 308 5.54 -17.32 -2.77
N GLY A 309 5.30 -16.34 -3.65
CA GLY A 309 4.01 -15.70 -3.75
C GLY A 309 3.95 -14.48 -4.66
N ILE A 310 2.73 -14.02 -4.89
CA ILE A 310 2.37 -12.83 -5.68
C ILE A 310 1.77 -11.81 -4.72
N ILE A 311 2.27 -10.58 -4.74
CA ILE A 311 1.90 -9.50 -3.82
C ILE A 311 1.38 -8.27 -4.58
N ASP A 312 0.83 -7.30 -3.85
CA ASP A 312 0.28 -6.03 -4.37
C ASP A 312 -0.96 -6.23 -5.28
N TRP A 313 -2.01 -6.85 -4.71
CA TRP A 313 -3.28 -7.17 -5.39
C TRP A 313 -4.24 -5.98 -5.51
N GLN A 314 -3.77 -4.75 -5.33
CA GLN A 314 -4.61 -3.54 -5.27
C GLN A 314 -5.34 -3.21 -6.58
N TYR A 315 -4.98 -3.85 -7.69
CA TYR A 315 -5.59 -3.63 -9.01
C TYR A 315 -6.29 -4.86 -9.59
N SER A 316 -6.46 -5.87 -8.74
CA SER A 316 -7.04 -7.14 -9.12
C SER A 316 -8.55 -7.07 -9.27
N GLY A 317 -9.13 -8.09 -9.91
CA GLY A 317 -10.56 -8.20 -10.08
C GLY A 317 -10.96 -9.07 -11.26
N PHE A 318 -12.25 -9.15 -11.53
CA PHE A 318 -12.77 -9.84 -12.70
C PHE A 318 -12.76 -8.93 -13.92
N TYR A 319 -12.03 -9.34 -14.95
CA TYR A 319 -11.90 -8.58 -16.20
C TYR A 319 -12.05 -9.51 -17.40
N PRO A 320 -12.33 -8.96 -18.60
CA PRO A 320 -12.25 -9.72 -19.84
C PRO A 320 -10.87 -10.39 -19.96
N GLU A 321 -10.84 -11.65 -20.38
CA GLU A 321 -9.64 -12.49 -20.25
C GLU A 321 -8.38 -11.94 -20.94
N TYR A 322 -8.56 -11.09 -21.96
CA TYR A 322 -7.48 -10.44 -22.71
C TYR A 322 -6.83 -9.29 -21.94
N TYR A 323 -7.51 -8.71 -20.95
CA TYR A 323 -7.12 -7.44 -20.34
C TYR A 323 -5.76 -7.54 -19.65
N GLU A 324 -5.51 -8.63 -18.94
CA GLU A 324 -4.23 -8.85 -18.27
C GLU A 324 -3.05 -8.93 -19.26
N SER A 325 -3.26 -9.45 -20.47
CA SER A 325 -2.26 -9.44 -21.54
C SER A 325 -1.92 -8.04 -22.03
N THR A 326 -2.84 -7.08 -21.88
CA THR A 326 -2.54 -5.66 -22.15
C THR A 326 -1.72 -5.05 -21.02
N LYS A 327 -2.04 -5.38 -19.76
CA LYS A 327 -1.46 -4.74 -18.57
C LYS A 327 -0.11 -5.28 -18.14
N VAL A 328 0.19 -6.55 -18.39
CA VAL A 328 1.48 -7.16 -18.04
C VAL A 328 2.68 -6.46 -18.70
N MET A 329 2.44 -5.69 -19.77
CA MET A 329 3.45 -4.94 -20.52
C MET A 329 3.50 -3.45 -20.16
N ASN A 330 2.70 -2.97 -19.21
CA ASN A 330 2.60 -1.54 -18.87
C ASN A 330 3.93 -0.90 -18.45
N SER A 331 4.87 -1.71 -17.94
CA SER A 331 6.19 -1.23 -17.52
C SER A 331 7.27 -1.38 -18.60
N LEU A 332 6.94 -1.87 -19.81
CA LEU A 332 7.88 -1.99 -20.91
C LEU A 332 8.00 -0.65 -21.66
N SER A 333 9.08 0.10 -21.41
CA SER A 333 9.43 1.27 -22.21
C SER A 333 10.24 0.89 -23.46
N THR A 334 10.39 1.82 -24.40
CA THR A 334 11.19 1.60 -25.63
C THR A 334 12.70 1.46 -25.38
N ASN A 335 13.15 1.78 -24.17
CA ASN A 335 14.55 1.73 -23.74
C ASN A 335 14.73 0.84 -22.50
N GLU A 336 13.78 -0.07 -22.27
CA GLU A 336 13.88 -1.08 -21.21
C GLU A 336 14.81 -2.21 -21.66
N ASP A 337 15.80 -2.52 -20.83
CA ASP A 337 16.83 -3.53 -21.12
C ASP A 337 16.57 -4.86 -20.38
N SER A 338 15.57 -4.91 -19.50
CA SER A 338 15.19 -6.14 -18.82
C SER A 338 14.54 -7.14 -19.77
N ASP A 339 15.12 -8.34 -19.88
CA ASP A 339 14.56 -9.45 -20.64
C ASP A 339 13.34 -10.11 -19.99
N TRP A 340 12.90 -9.67 -18.81
CA TRP A 340 11.69 -10.15 -18.11
C TRP A 340 10.48 -10.30 -19.05
N TYR A 341 10.28 -9.32 -19.93
CA TYR A 341 9.14 -9.27 -20.85
C TYR A 341 9.16 -10.37 -21.93
N LEU A 342 10.28 -11.09 -22.07
CA LEU A 342 10.39 -12.28 -22.92
C LEU A 342 9.96 -13.57 -22.19
N PHE A 343 9.79 -13.51 -20.86
CA PHE A 343 9.45 -14.64 -19.99
C PHE A 343 8.08 -14.46 -19.30
N ILE A 344 7.19 -13.69 -19.92
CA ILE A 344 5.81 -13.53 -19.43
C ILE A 344 5.09 -14.90 -19.47
N PRO A 345 4.30 -15.25 -18.44
CA PRO A 345 3.58 -16.52 -18.43
C PRO A 345 2.66 -16.67 -19.64
N GLU A 346 2.67 -17.84 -20.28
CA GLU A 346 2.01 -18.05 -21.56
C GLU A 346 0.52 -17.70 -21.53
N CYS A 347 -0.20 -18.11 -20.48
CA CYS A 347 -1.64 -17.91 -20.34
C CYS A 347 -2.08 -16.43 -20.31
N ILE A 348 -1.18 -15.51 -19.95
CA ILE A 348 -1.40 -14.06 -19.97
C ILE A 348 -0.52 -13.34 -20.98
N SER A 349 0.26 -14.06 -21.78
CA SER A 349 1.19 -13.46 -22.74
C SER A 349 0.46 -12.57 -23.76
N PRO A 350 1.02 -11.40 -24.11
CA PRO A 350 0.54 -10.58 -25.21
C PRO A 350 0.45 -11.34 -26.52
N LEU A 351 1.25 -12.39 -26.74
CA LEU A 351 1.19 -13.19 -27.96
C LEU A 351 -0.16 -13.88 -28.16
N ARG A 352 -0.89 -14.21 -27.08
CA ARG A 352 -2.24 -14.76 -27.16
C ARG A 352 -3.28 -13.72 -27.57
N ASN A 353 -3.03 -12.46 -27.25
CA ASN A 353 -3.94 -11.33 -27.44
C ASN A 353 -3.25 -10.18 -28.19
N ALA A 354 -2.42 -10.52 -29.20
CA ALA A 354 -1.44 -9.58 -29.78
C ALA A 354 -2.10 -8.34 -30.39
N GLN A 355 -3.24 -8.53 -31.05
CA GLN A 355 -4.01 -7.43 -31.64
C GLN A 355 -4.57 -6.49 -30.56
N LYS A 356 -5.11 -7.02 -29.45
CA LYS A 356 -5.58 -6.20 -28.32
C LYS A 356 -4.42 -5.46 -27.65
N TRP A 357 -3.28 -6.10 -27.46
CA TRP A 357 -2.09 -5.45 -26.92
C TRP A 357 -1.56 -4.34 -27.85
N LEU A 358 -1.46 -4.59 -29.16
CA LEU A 358 -1.02 -3.58 -30.13
C LEU A 358 -1.95 -2.36 -30.17
N LEU A 359 -3.27 -2.59 -30.12
CA LEU A 359 -4.25 -1.50 -30.05
C LEU A 359 -4.13 -0.72 -28.74
N ASP A 360 -3.95 -1.41 -27.61
CA ASP A 360 -3.70 -0.77 -26.32
C ASP A 360 -2.41 0.07 -26.34
N ALA A 361 -1.34 -0.44 -26.95
CA ALA A 361 -0.06 0.26 -27.09
C ALA A 361 -0.15 1.48 -28.03
N LEU A 362 -0.94 1.41 -29.10
CA LEU A 362 -1.21 2.56 -29.98
C LEU A 362 -2.06 3.61 -29.25
N TRP A 363 -3.08 3.16 -28.53
CA TRP A 363 -3.91 4.02 -27.68
C TRP A 363 -3.07 4.71 -26.59
N TRP A 364 -2.10 3.99 -26.02
CA TRP A 364 -1.18 4.49 -24.99
C TRP A 364 -0.28 5.63 -25.46
N LYS A 365 0.25 5.59 -26.68
CA LYS A 365 1.23 6.58 -27.16
C LYS A 365 0.67 8.00 -27.30
N HIS A 366 -0.64 8.18 -27.23
CA HIS A 366 -1.29 9.49 -27.24
C HIS A 366 -1.59 10.02 -25.82
N VAL A 367 -1.01 9.40 -24.80
CA VAL A 367 -1.00 9.82 -23.39
C VAL A 367 0.22 10.70 -23.10
N GLU A 368 0.29 11.87 -23.73
CA GLU A 368 1.28 12.91 -23.39
C GLU A 368 0.83 13.84 -22.26
#